data_AF-A0A971C4E5-F1
#
_entry.id   AF-A0A971C4E5-F1
#
_cell.length_a   1.000
_cell.length_b   1.000
_cell.length_c   1.000
_cell.angle_alpha   90.00
_cell.angle_beta   90.00
_cell.angle_gamma   90.00
#
_symmetry.space_group_name_H-M   'P 1'
#
loop_
_entity.id
_entity.type
_entity.pdbx_description
1 polymer ?
#
loop_
_entity_poly.entity_id
_entity_poly.type
_entity_poly.pdbx_seq_one_letter_code
_entity_poly.pdbx_strand_id
1 'polypeptide(L)'
;MKKSTRNSMIAIALSILIILIILLVTDFSKSISYLSAAKPGWILLTFSLTVGTWLFEAITLKVFALMRSLSIPFTYLFKITVIGTFFNGITPFSSGGQPAQIVFMQRRGISVGESTAMLVSRFLIYQFVITFLGVAAILKAYPLVAGKISNLAILSIFGFALNSLVLVVLILFSLSPGFTEKLIRLVIGFLSKIKIVKEERELIEKAMRELRFFHSSMKDLIRRPVTLGIASLSTLAQLICMISIPYFVALSIGIPVNYLEITAVQLILFLVVSLIPTPGASGVS
;
A
#
# COMPACT_ATOMS: atom_id res chain seq x y z
N MET A 1 23.15 -0.54 -24.41
CA MET A 1 22.67 -1.15 -23.14
C MET A 1 21.27 -1.72 -23.32
N LYS A 2 20.89 -2.80 -22.62
CA LYS A 2 19.49 -3.28 -22.59
C LYS A 2 18.62 -2.27 -21.83
N LYS A 3 17.36 -2.07 -22.27
CA LYS A 3 16.42 -1.07 -21.68
C LYS A 3 16.23 -1.26 -20.17
N SER A 4 16.31 -2.50 -19.68
CA SER A 4 16.25 -2.83 -18.26
C SER A 4 17.40 -2.24 -17.43
N THR A 5 18.68 -2.45 -17.83
CA THR A 5 19.82 -1.99 -17.01
C THR A 5 19.92 -0.48 -16.95
N ARG A 6 19.54 0.24 -18.01
CA ARG A 6 19.42 1.70 -17.97
C ARG A 6 18.39 2.17 -16.94
N ASN A 7 17.22 1.52 -16.88
CA ASN A 7 16.18 1.88 -15.92
C ASN A 7 16.61 1.52 -14.47
N SER A 8 17.30 0.41 -14.25
CA SER A 8 17.87 0.07 -12.95
C SER A 8 18.93 1.08 -12.49
N MET A 9 19.81 1.53 -13.39
CA MET A 9 20.80 2.57 -13.08
C MET A 9 20.15 3.91 -12.72
N ILE A 10 19.08 4.31 -13.44
CA ILE A 10 18.31 5.53 -13.12
C ILE A 10 17.68 5.41 -11.72
N ALA A 11 17.08 4.27 -11.38
CA ALA A 11 16.50 4.06 -10.05
C ALA A 11 17.56 4.12 -8.94
N ILE A 12 18.71 3.46 -9.13
CA ILE A 12 19.83 3.47 -8.17
C ILE A 12 20.37 4.91 -8.01
N ALA A 13 20.58 5.64 -9.10
CA ALA A 13 21.03 7.02 -9.05
C ALA A 13 20.01 7.94 -8.34
N LEU A 14 18.71 7.74 -8.56
CA LEU A 14 17.66 8.50 -7.88
C LEU A 14 17.65 8.22 -6.37
N SER A 15 17.78 6.95 -5.97
CA SER A 15 17.87 6.57 -4.55
C SER A 15 19.12 7.14 -3.88
N ILE A 16 20.28 7.09 -4.55
CA ILE A 16 21.52 7.71 -4.05
C ILE A 16 21.36 9.23 -3.93
N LEU A 17 20.73 9.89 -4.91
CA LEU A 17 20.46 11.33 -4.86
C LEU A 17 19.52 11.71 -3.72
N ILE A 18 18.44 10.95 -3.48
CA ILE A 18 17.51 11.19 -2.37
C ILE A 18 18.23 10.99 -1.02
N ILE A 19 19.05 9.93 -0.89
CA ILE A 19 19.88 9.70 0.29
C ILE A 19 20.85 10.87 0.50
N LEU A 20 21.55 11.33 -0.54
CA LEU A 20 22.46 12.49 -0.45
C LEU A 20 21.72 13.77 -0.04
N ILE A 21 20.53 14.04 -0.58
CA ILE A 21 19.71 15.20 -0.18
C ILE A 21 19.33 15.10 1.31
N ILE A 22 18.90 13.91 1.77
CA ILE A 22 18.59 13.69 3.18
C ILE A 22 19.83 13.91 4.06
N LEU A 23 21.01 13.41 3.65
CA LEU A 23 22.27 13.55 4.38
C LEU A 23 22.89 14.96 4.31
N LEU A 24 22.45 15.81 3.37
CA LEU A 24 22.82 17.22 3.27
C LEU A 24 21.89 18.14 4.08
N VAL A 25 20.63 17.75 4.26
CA VAL A 25 19.63 18.48 5.06
C VAL A 25 19.63 18.03 6.53
N THR A 26 20.07 16.80 6.82
CA THR A 26 20.21 16.24 8.17
C THR A 26 21.64 16.39 8.68
N ASP A 27 21.78 16.56 9.99
CA ASP A 27 23.09 16.54 10.67
C ASP A 27 23.73 15.14 10.58
N PHE A 28 24.55 14.94 9.56
CA PHE A 28 25.21 13.67 9.23
C PHE A 28 25.94 13.05 10.41
N SER A 29 26.67 13.86 11.17
CA SER A 29 27.42 13.41 12.35
C SER A 29 26.48 12.86 13.43
N LYS A 30 25.32 13.50 13.67
CA LYS A 30 24.29 12.94 14.57
C LYS A 30 23.70 11.64 14.02
N SER A 31 23.35 11.57 12.74
CA SER A 31 22.82 10.34 12.12
C SER A 31 23.78 9.15 12.27
N ILE A 32 25.07 9.34 12.02
CA ILE A 32 26.09 8.30 12.24
C ILE A 32 26.21 7.94 13.72
N SER A 33 26.15 8.91 14.64
CA SER A 33 26.20 8.64 16.09
C SER A 33 25.02 7.76 16.54
N TYR A 34 23.80 8.05 16.09
CA TYR A 34 22.61 7.25 16.42
C TYR A 34 22.70 5.83 15.84
N LEU A 35 23.19 5.68 14.60
CA LEU A 35 23.45 4.36 14.01
C LEU A 35 24.52 3.56 14.79
N SER A 36 25.57 4.21 15.28
CA SER A 36 26.62 3.56 16.07
C SER A 36 26.16 3.18 17.49
N ALA A 37 25.21 3.92 18.07
CA ALA A 37 24.60 3.65 19.37
C ALA A 37 23.43 2.65 19.30
N ALA A 38 22.98 2.26 18.10
CA ALA A 38 21.75 1.50 17.90
C ALA A 38 21.89 0.04 18.37
N LYS A 39 21.09 -0.36 19.36
CA LYS A 39 21.14 -1.70 19.98
C LYS A 39 20.70 -2.80 18.99
N PRO A 40 21.55 -3.79 18.64
CA PRO A 40 21.27 -4.77 17.58
C PRO A 40 19.97 -5.57 17.74
N GLY A 41 19.57 -5.91 18.97
CA GLY A 41 18.32 -6.65 19.23
C GLY A 41 17.06 -5.90 18.78
N TRP A 42 17.03 -4.58 18.94
CA TRP A 42 15.90 -3.76 18.48
C TRP A 42 15.91 -3.56 16.96
N ILE A 43 17.09 -3.50 16.33
CA ILE A 43 17.22 -3.51 14.86
C ILE A 43 16.69 -4.83 14.29
N LEU A 44 17.10 -5.97 14.86
CA LEU A 44 16.64 -7.29 14.43
C LEU A 44 15.11 -7.42 14.56
N LEU A 45 14.52 -6.97 15.66
CA LEU A 45 13.07 -6.96 15.84
C LEU A 45 12.36 -6.05 14.82
N THR A 46 12.92 -4.87 14.51
CA THR A 46 12.40 -3.96 13.48
C THR A 46 12.40 -4.62 12.09
N PHE A 47 13.47 -5.34 11.75
CA PHE A 47 13.55 -6.12 10.52
C PHE A 47 12.53 -7.28 10.51
N SER A 48 12.40 -8.01 11.63
CA SER A 48 11.40 -9.08 11.78
C SER A 48 9.96 -8.58 11.61
N LEU A 49 9.62 -7.41 12.15
CA LEU A 49 8.32 -6.76 11.96
C LEU A 49 8.10 -6.33 10.50
N THR A 50 9.14 -5.82 9.84
CA THR A 50 9.10 -5.47 8.41
C THR A 50 8.77 -6.70 7.56
N VAL A 51 9.47 -7.82 7.77
CA VAL A 51 9.15 -9.11 7.13
C VAL A 51 7.74 -9.59 7.51
N GLY A 52 7.32 -9.37 8.77
CA GLY A 52 5.96 -9.61 9.24
C GLY A 52 4.89 -8.91 8.41
N THR A 53 5.09 -7.64 8.05
CA THR A 53 4.13 -6.92 7.17
C THR A 53 3.95 -7.64 5.82
N TRP A 54 5.03 -8.14 5.23
CA TRP A 54 5.00 -8.86 3.95
C TRP A 54 4.41 -10.27 4.08
N LEU A 55 4.60 -10.94 5.22
CA LEU A 55 3.97 -12.23 5.51
C LEU A 55 2.45 -12.09 5.62
N PHE A 56 1.96 -11.12 6.41
CA PHE A 56 0.53 -10.89 6.57
C PHE A 56 -0.17 -10.39 5.29
N GLU A 57 0.54 -9.65 4.44
CA GLU A 57 0.09 -9.33 3.08
C GLU A 57 -0.01 -10.58 2.20
N ALA A 58 1.04 -11.41 2.16
CA ALA A 58 1.06 -12.65 1.38
C ALA A 58 -0.01 -13.65 1.86
N ILE A 59 -0.31 -13.71 3.16
CA ILE A 59 -1.41 -14.50 3.73
C ILE A 59 -2.75 -13.98 3.20
N THR A 60 -2.97 -12.66 3.24
CA THR A 60 -4.18 -12.01 2.69
C THR A 60 -4.38 -12.35 1.21
N LEU A 61 -3.31 -12.28 0.40
CA LEU A 61 -3.35 -12.70 -1.00
C LEU A 61 -3.60 -14.21 -1.16
N LYS A 62 -3.08 -15.07 -0.26
CA LYS A 62 -3.29 -16.52 -0.32
C LYS A 62 -4.73 -16.90 0.01
N VAL A 63 -5.36 -16.23 0.97
CA VAL A 63 -6.80 -16.35 1.27
C VAL A 63 -7.64 -16.02 0.03
N PHE A 64 -7.31 -14.92 -0.68
CA PHE A 64 -8.00 -14.55 -1.91
C PHE A 64 -7.72 -15.47 -3.10
N ALA A 65 -6.53 -16.06 -3.20
CA ALA A 65 -6.22 -17.07 -4.22
C ALA A 65 -7.00 -18.38 -3.98
N LEU A 66 -7.05 -18.86 -2.73
CA LEU A 66 -7.78 -20.08 -2.35
C LEU A 66 -9.30 -19.94 -2.56
N MET A 67 -9.87 -18.78 -2.24
CA MET A 67 -11.29 -18.48 -2.51
C MET A 67 -11.66 -18.63 -3.99
N ARG A 68 -10.71 -18.34 -4.88
CA ARG A 68 -10.82 -18.39 -6.35
C ARG A 68 -10.34 -19.71 -6.97
N SER A 69 -10.06 -20.72 -6.14
CA SER A 69 -9.48 -22.00 -6.56
C SER A 69 -8.12 -21.90 -7.28
N LEU A 70 -7.40 -20.79 -7.13
CA LEU A 70 -6.10 -20.58 -7.77
C LEU A 70 -4.98 -21.31 -7.02
N SER A 71 -4.36 -22.29 -7.68
CA SER A 71 -3.22 -23.05 -7.15
C SER A 71 -1.91 -22.26 -7.20
N ILE A 72 -1.86 -21.13 -6.47
CA ILE A 72 -0.68 -20.29 -6.33
C ILE A 72 0.08 -20.67 -5.04
N PRO A 73 1.38 -20.99 -5.10
CA PRO A 73 2.17 -21.28 -3.91
C PRO A 73 2.47 -20.01 -3.10
N PHE A 74 2.46 -20.13 -1.77
CA PHE A 74 2.68 -18.99 -0.86
C PHE A 74 4.01 -18.25 -1.13
N THR A 75 5.08 -18.99 -1.42
CA THR A 75 6.41 -18.45 -1.75
C THR A 75 6.40 -17.53 -2.98
N TYR A 76 5.44 -17.67 -3.89
CA TYR A 76 5.26 -16.76 -5.01
C TYR A 76 4.42 -15.53 -4.63
N LEU A 77 3.38 -15.69 -3.81
CA LEU A 77 2.60 -14.55 -3.30
C LEU A 77 3.44 -13.64 -2.39
N PHE A 78 4.38 -14.20 -1.63
CA PHE A 78 5.39 -13.44 -0.89
C PHE A 78 6.35 -12.68 -1.83
N LYS A 79 6.80 -13.30 -2.94
CA LYS A 79 7.58 -12.58 -3.97
C LYS A 79 6.78 -11.46 -4.64
N ILE A 80 5.51 -11.69 -4.97
CA ILE A 80 4.58 -10.67 -5.50
C ILE A 80 4.36 -9.54 -4.48
N THR A 81 4.30 -9.86 -3.19
CA THR A 81 4.24 -8.87 -2.10
C THR A 81 5.47 -7.97 -2.11
N VAL A 82 6.68 -8.55 -2.01
CA VAL A 82 7.94 -7.79 -1.98
C VAL A 82 8.14 -6.97 -3.26
N ILE A 83 7.74 -7.48 -4.43
CA ILE A 83 7.70 -6.73 -5.70
C ILE A 83 6.75 -5.52 -5.58
N GLY A 84 5.56 -5.69 -5.02
CA GLY A 84 4.61 -4.61 -4.76
C GLY A 84 5.21 -3.52 -3.86
N THR A 85 5.76 -3.90 -2.71
CA THR A 85 6.43 -2.99 -1.78
C THR A 85 7.57 -2.22 -2.45
N PHE A 86 8.41 -2.90 -3.24
CA PHE A 86 9.51 -2.26 -3.96
C PHE A 86 9.01 -1.23 -4.98
N PHE A 87 8.02 -1.58 -5.81
CA PHE A 87 7.47 -0.67 -6.81
C PHE A 87 6.69 0.50 -6.18
N ASN A 88 6.05 0.31 -5.02
CA ASN A 88 5.49 1.39 -4.21
C ASN A 88 6.59 2.36 -3.74
N GLY A 89 7.67 1.82 -3.16
CA GLY A 89 8.80 2.61 -2.65
C GLY A 89 9.43 3.54 -3.68
N ILE A 90 9.49 3.13 -4.95
CA ILE A 90 10.11 3.91 -6.04
C ILE A 90 9.13 4.72 -6.90
N THR A 91 7.83 4.78 -6.56
CA THR A 91 6.83 5.53 -7.35
C THR A 91 6.10 6.60 -6.53
N PRO A 92 5.82 7.78 -7.12
CA PRO A 92 4.96 8.80 -6.50
C PRO A 92 3.62 8.21 -6.03
N PHE A 93 3.11 8.70 -4.90
CA PHE A 93 1.88 8.22 -4.24
C PHE A 93 1.85 6.70 -3.94
N SER A 94 2.99 5.99 -4.02
CA SER A 94 3.03 4.52 -3.92
C SER A 94 2.09 3.80 -4.91
N SER A 95 1.93 4.32 -6.14
CA SER A 95 0.95 3.81 -7.11
C SER A 95 1.46 2.71 -8.04
N GLY A 96 2.74 2.34 -7.96
CA GLY A 96 3.40 1.42 -8.89
C GLY A 96 3.28 -0.07 -8.56
N GLY A 97 3.00 -0.42 -7.30
CA GLY A 97 3.03 -1.81 -6.82
C GLY A 97 1.96 -2.68 -7.43
N GLN A 98 0.69 -2.26 -7.41
CA GLN A 98 -0.42 -3.06 -7.93
C GLN A 98 -0.30 -3.30 -9.44
N PRO A 99 0.04 -2.29 -10.30
CA PRO A 99 0.36 -2.52 -11.70
C PRO A 99 1.52 -3.50 -11.92
N ALA A 100 2.59 -3.42 -11.12
CA ALA A 100 3.69 -4.37 -11.20
C ALA A 100 3.26 -5.79 -10.81
N GLN A 101 2.49 -5.94 -9.73
CA GLN A 101 1.95 -7.22 -9.27
C GLN A 101 1.07 -7.88 -10.35
N ILE A 102 0.17 -7.13 -11.01
CA ILE A 102 -0.61 -7.61 -12.17
C ILE A 102 0.33 -8.14 -13.27
N VAL A 103 1.31 -7.35 -13.71
CA VAL A 103 2.24 -7.74 -14.79
C VAL A 103 3.04 -9.00 -14.44
N PHE A 104 3.49 -9.14 -13.19
CA PHE A 104 4.19 -10.35 -12.75
C PHE A 104 3.27 -11.58 -12.60
N MET A 105 1.99 -11.38 -12.25
CA MET A 105 0.96 -12.43 -12.21
C MET A 105 0.55 -12.90 -13.61
N GLN A 106 0.41 -11.97 -14.57
CA GLN A 106 0.17 -12.30 -15.98
C GLN A 106 1.29 -13.13 -16.60
N ARG A 107 2.56 -12.87 -16.24
CA ARG A 107 3.71 -13.69 -16.67
C ARG A 107 3.67 -15.14 -16.14
N ARG A 108 2.76 -15.45 -15.21
CA ARG A 108 2.47 -16.81 -14.71
C ARG A 108 1.16 -17.39 -15.29
N GLY A 109 0.51 -16.71 -16.24
CA GLY A 109 -0.74 -17.15 -16.85
C GLY A 109 -2.01 -16.81 -16.06
N ILE A 110 -1.92 -15.99 -15.00
CA ILE A 110 -3.10 -15.49 -14.28
C ILE A 110 -3.72 -14.34 -15.11
N SER A 111 -5.05 -14.33 -15.30
CA SER A 111 -5.72 -13.30 -16.12
C SER A 111 -5.63 -11.89 -15.51
N VAL A 112 -5.95 -10.87 -16.30
CA VAL A 112 -6.04 -9.49 -15.78
C VAL A 112 -7.19 -9.39 -14.79
N GLY A 113 -8.33 -10.02 -15.09
CA GLY A 113 -9.50 -10.04 -14.22
C GLY A 113 -9.18 -10.64 -12.85
N GLU A 114 -8.48 -11.78 -12.78
CA GLU A 114 -8.15 -12.41 -11.50
C GLU A 114 -7.10 -11.67 -10.70
N SER A 115 -6.00 -11.27 -11.35
CA SER A 115 -4.96 -10.52 -10.65
C SER A 115 -5.48 -9.17 -10.15
N THR A 116 -6.27 -8.45 -10.96
CA THR A 116 -6.95 -7.22 -10.54
C THR A 116 -7.95 -7.50 -9.42
N ALA A 117 -8.79 -8.54 -9.53
CA ALA A 117 -9.77 -8.85 -8.51
C ALA A 117 -9.11 -9.21 -7.17
N MET A 118 -8.04 -10.02 -7.16
CA MET A 118 -7.26 -10.31 -5.94
C MET A 118 -6.68 -9.05 -5.29
N LEU A 119 -6.07 -8.16 -6.08
CA LEU A 119 -5.40 -6.97 -5.57
C LEU A 119 -6.39 -5.89 -5.11
N VAL A 120 -7.51 -5.70 -5.81
CA VAL A 120 -8.60 -4.82 -5.35
C VAL A 120 -9.33 -5.41 -4.14
N SER A 121 -9.51 -6.74 -4.06
CA SER A 121 -10.02 -7.39 -2.83
C SER A 121 -9.14 -7.05 -1.62
N ARG A 122 -7.82 -7.13 -1.81
CA ARG A 122 -6.84 -6.76 -0.78
C ARG A 122 -6.88 -5.27 -0.45
N PHE A 123 -6.89 -4.40 -1.46
CA PHE A 123 -6.86 -2.96 -1.22
C PHE A 123 -8.16 -2.47 -0.57
N LEU A 124 -9.32 -3.06 -0.88
CA LEU A 124 -10.59 -2.79 -0.22
C LEU A 124 -10.57 -3.22 1.25
N ILE A 125 -10.03 -4.40 1.59
CA ILE A 125 -9.87 -4.83 2.99
C ILE A 125 -8.87 -3.92 3.73
N TYR A 126 -7.74 -3.57 3.12
CA TYR A 126 -6.79 -2.61 3.69
C TYR A 126 -7.48 -1.27 3.97
N GLN A 127 -8.21 -0.73 2.99
CA GLN A 127 -8.89 0.55 3.11
C GLN A 127 -10.01 0.50 4.17
N PHE A 128 -10.70 -0.63 4.33
CA PHE A 128 -11.68 -0.83 5.40
C PHE A 128 -11.02 -0.84 6.79
N VAL A 129 -9.96 -1.64 6.99
CA VAL A 129 -9.29 -1.74 8.29
C VAL A 129 -8.59 -0.42 8.66
N ILE A 130 -7.93 0.26 7.73
CA ILE A 130 -7.29 1.56 8.03
C ILE A 130 -8.31 2.67 8.28
N THR A 131 -9.47 2.66 7.62
CA THR A 131 -10.56 3.61 7.92
C THR A 131 -11.14 3.35 9.31
N PHE A 132 -11.33 2.08 9.69
CA PHE A 132 -11.78 1.71 11.04
C PHE A 132 -10.80 2.13 12.14
N LEU A 133 -9.49 1.90 11.94
CA LEU A 133 -8.44 2.41 12.82
C LEU A 133 -8.37 3.95 12.80
N GLY A 134 -8.68 4.57 11.66
CA GLY A 134 -8.82 6.02 11.51
C GLY A 134 -9.90 6.63 12.40
N VAL A 135 -11.06 5.97 12.55
CA VAL A 135 -12.09 6.38 13.51
C VAL A 135 -11.54 6.34 14.95
N ALA A 136 -10.83 5.27 15.31
CA ALA A 136 -10.19 5.18 16.63
C ALA A 136 -9.10 6.27 16.83
N ALA A 137 -8.38 6.65 15.76
CA ALA A 137 -7.41 7.74 15.78
C ALA A 137 -8.08 9.11 16.01
N ILE A 138 -9.12 9.44 15.24
CA ILE A 138 -9.85 10.71 15.41
C ILE A 138 -10.52 10.79 16.80
N LEU A 139 -11.00 9.68 17.36
CA LEU A 139 -11.64 9.68 18.69
C LEU A 139 -10.65 9.66 19.88
N LYS A 140 -9.43 9.11 19.73
CA LYS A 140 -8.49 8.91 20.86
C LYS A 140 -7.10 9.50 20.67
N ALA A 141 -6.57 9.54 19.45
CA ALA A 141 -5.26 10.12 19.15
C ALA A 141 -5.34 11.63 18.89
N TYR A 142 -6.42 12.11 18.26
CA TYR A 142 -6.59 13.54 17.96
C TYR A 142 -6.43 14.45 19.19
N PRO A 143 -7.02 14.19 20.37
CA PRO A 143 -6.83 15.07 21.53
C PRO A 143 -5.37 15.16 22.01
N LEU A 144 -4.66 14.02 21.98
CA LEU A 144 -3.24 13.92 22.37
C LEU A 144 -2.31 14.66 21.41
N VAL A 145 -2.64 14.65 20.11
CA VAL A 145 -1.84 15.32 19.07
C VAL A 145 -2.25 16.78 18.89
N ALA A 146 -3.52 17.16 19.02
CA ALA A 146 -3.98 18.54 18.92
C ALA A 146 -3.32 19.45 19.98
N GLY A 147 -3.12 18.94 21.20
CA GLY A 147 -2.41 19.65 22.28
C GLY A 147 -0.88 19.75 22.11
N LYS A 148 -0.28 19.05 21.13
CA LYS A 148 1.17 19.09 20.84
C LYS A 148 1.51 19.68 19.47
N ILE A 149 0.71 19.38 18.44
CA ILE A 149 0.93 19.72 17.02
C ILE A 149 -0.43 19.97 16.33
N SER A 150 -1.04 21.13 16.58
CA SER A 150 -2.39 21.49 16.08
C SER A 150 -2.58 21.28 14.56
N ASN A 151 -1.59 21.67 13.75
CA ASN A 151 -1.64 21.50 12.29
C ASN A 151 -1.77 20.04 11.85
N LEU A 152 -1.09 19.11 12.54
CA LEU A 152 -1.15 17.68 12.24
C LEU A 152 -2.51 17.07 12.62
N ALA A 153 -3.13 17.58 13.70
CA ALA A 153 -4.47 17.18 14.09
C ALA A 153 -5.52 17.62 13.05
N ILE A 154 -5.50 18.88 12.59
CA ILE A 154 -6.41 19.35 11.53
C ILE A 154 -6.22 18.53 10.24
N LEU A 155 -4.96 18.28 9.84
CA LEU A 155 -4.64 17.52 8.64
C LEU A 155 -5.12 16.05 8.73
N SER A 156 -5.20 15.47 9.93
CA SER A 156 -5.75 14.12 10.15
C SER A 156 -7.24 14.00 9.79
N ILE A 157 -8.03 15.09 9.95
CA ILE A 157 -9.46 15.11 9.59
C ILE A 157 -9.61 15.07 8.05
N PHE A 158 -8.81 15.88 7.34
CA PHE A 158 -8.76 15.83 5.87
C PHE A 158 -8.25 14.48 5.35
N GLY A 159 -7.23 13.93 6.01
CA GLY A 159 -6.71 12.58 5.72
C GLY A 159 -7.76 11.49 5.93
N PHE A 160 -8.55 11.56 7.00
CA PHE A 160 -9.67 10.65 7.26
C PHE A 160 -10.78 10.79 6.22
N ALA A 161 -11.15 12.02 5.85
CA ALA A 161 -12.15 12.27 4.81
C ALA A 161 -11.72 11.71 3.45
N LEU A 162 -10.45 11.91 3.06
CA LEU A 162 -9.91 11.37 1.81
C LEU A 162 -9.80 9.83 1.84
N ASN A 163 -9.34 9.24 2.95
CA ASN A 163 -9.32 7.78 3.09
C ASN A 163 -10.73 7.16 3.04
N SER A 164 -11.73 7.84 3.60
CA SER A 164 -13.14 7.44 3.53
C SER A 164 -13.69 7.58 2.10
N LEU A 165 -13.34 8.65 1.38
CA LEU A 165 -13.70 8.82 -0.03
C LEU A 165 -13.09 7.72 -0.92
N VAL A 166 -11.82 7.37 -0.70
CA VAL A 166 -11.16 6.25 -1.40
C VAL A 166 -11.88 4.93 -1.11
N LEU A 167 -12.31 4.67 0.13
CA LEU A 167 -13.11 3.48 0.46
C LEU A 167 -14.44 3.44 -0.33
N VAL A 168 -15.17 4.56 -0.38
CA VAL A 168 -16.43 4.66 -1.13
C VAL A 168 -16.21 4.44 -2.63
N VAL A 169 -15.17 5.06 -3.21
CA VAL A 169 -14.83 4.88 -4.63
C VAL A 169 -14.41 3.44 -4.93
N LEU A 170 -13.68 2.77 -4.05
CA LEU A 170 -13.32 1.35 -4.20
C LEU A 170 -14.54 0.42 -4.11
N ILE A 171 -15.51 0.71 -3.22
CA ILE A 171 -16.75 -0.04 -3.12
C ILE A 171 -17.59 0.14 -4.40
N LEU A 172 -17.73 1.38 -4.90
CA LEU A 172 -18.41 1.67 -6.17
C LEU A 172 -17.72 0.96 -7.35
N PHE A 173 -16.39 1.05 -7.44
CA PHE A 173 -15.58 0.37 -8.45
C PHE A 173 -15.73 -1.16 -8.41
N SER A 174 -15.87 -1.74 -7.20
CA SER A 174 -16.00 -3.19 -7.02
C SER A 174 -17.40 -3.71 -7.34
N LEU A 175 -18.44 -2.94 -7.03
CA LEU A 175 -19.83 -3.44 -6.98
C LEU A 175 -20.78 -2.83 -8.03
N SER A 176 -20.40 -1.75 -8.71
CA SER A 176 -21.21 -1.11 -9.75
C SER A 176 -20.57 -1.24 -11.14
N PRO A 177 -20.97 -2.25 -11.95
CA PRO A 177 -20.46 -2.43 -13.31
C PRO A 177 -20.63 -1.19 -14.20
N GLY A 178 -21.78 -0.50 -14.07
CA GLY A 178 -22.04 0.71 -14.85
C GLY A 178 -21.18 1.92 -14.46
N PHE A 179 -20.61 1.95 -13.26
CA PHE A 179 -19.61 2.95 -12.86
C PHE A 179 -18.24 2.59 -13.44
N THR A 180 -17.80 1.35 -13.24
CA THR A 180 -16.46 0.90 -13.65
C THR A 180 -16.32 0.81 -15.17
N GLU A 181 -17.38 0.42 -15.89
CA GLU A 181 -17.40 0.48 -17.37
C GLU A 181 -17.25 1.92 -17.88
N LYS A 182 -17.98 2.88 -17.30
CA LYS A 182 -17.85 4.31 -17.66
C LYS A 182 -16.43 4.82 -17.40
N LEU A 183 -15.84 4.47 -16.25
CA LEU A 183 -14.48 4.84 -15.89
C LEU A 183 -13.45 4.26 -16.87
N ILE A 184 -13.54 2.96 -17.20
CA ILE A 184 -12.62 2.29 -18.13
C ILE A 184 -12.77 2.85 -19.55
N ARG A 185 -13.99 3.11 -20.03
CA ARG A 185 -14.23 3.75 -21.34
C ARG A 185 -13.66 5.17 -21.38
N LEU A 186 -13.83 5.96 -20.32
CA LEU A 186 -13.25 7.31 -20.21
C LEU A 186 -11.72 7.27 -20.25
N VAL A 187 -11.09 6.37 -19.49
CA VAL A 187 -9.63 6.22 -19.46
C VAL A 187 -9.09 5.75 -20.82
N ILE A 188 -9.69 4.73 -21.45
CA ILE A 188 -9.23 4.23 -22.76
C ILE A 188 -9.43 5.30 -23.85
N GLY A 189 -10.57 5.98 -23.88
CA GLY A 189 -10.81 7.07 -24.83
C GLY A 189 -9.87 8.26 -24.65
N PHE A 190 -9.49 8.60 -23.41
CA PHE A 190 -8.45 9.59 -23.13
C PHE A 190 -7.07 9.12 -23.63
N LEU A 191 -6.68 7.88 -23.34
CA LEU A 191 -5.41 7.29 -23.80
C LEU A 191 -5.34 7.16 -25.34
N SER A 192 -6.47 6.99 -26.03
CA SER A 192 -6.51 7.01 -27.50
C SER A 192 -6.41 8.43 -28.06
N LYS A 193 -7.07 9.43 -27.45
CA LYS A 193 -6.90 10.86 -27.82
C LYS A 193 -5.44 11.32 -27.77
N ILE A 194 -4.67 10.87 -26.77
CA ILE A 194 -3.22 11.14 -26.68
C ILE A 194 -2.34 10.15 -27.45
N LYS A 195 -2.94 9.37 -28.37
CA LYS A 195 -2.28 8.43 -29.31
C LYS A 195 -1.43 7.31 -28.67
N ILE A 196 -1.66 7.00 -27.38
CA ILE A 196 -1.04 5.85 -26.71
C ILE A 196 -1.75 4.54 -27.11
N VAL A 197 -3.08 4.57 -27.24
CA VAL A 197 -3.89 3.43 -27.70
C VAL A 197 -4.28 3.60 -29.16
N LYS A 198 -3.81 2.68 -30.02
CA LYS A 198 -4.15 2.62 -31.45
C LYS A 198 -5.47 1.89 -31.72
N GLU A 199 -5.68 0.75 -31.06
CA GLU A 199 -6.84 -0.13 -31.24
C GLU A 199 -7.85 0.03 -30.09
N GLU A 200 -8.51 1.19 -30.03
CA GLU A 200 -9.42 1.55 -28.93
C GLU A 200 -10.53 0.51 -28.71
N ARG A 201 -11.16 0.05 -29.80
CA ARG A 201 -12.31 -0.88 -29.75
C ARG A 201 -11.92 -2.24 -29.20
N GLU A 202 -10.85 -2.86 -29.70
CA GLU A 202 -10.39 -4.17 -29.21
C GLU A 202 -9.97 -4.09 -27.73
N LEU A 203 -9.27 -3.01 -27.34
CA LEU A 203 -8.87 -2.81 -25.95
C LEU A 203 -10.09 -2.68 -25.02
N ILE A 204 -11.14 -1.97 -25.45
CA ILE A 204 -12.41 -1.91 -24.72
C ILE A 204 -13.06 -3.29 -24.63
N GLU A 205 -13.20 -4.05 -25.73
CA GLU A 205 -13.82 -5.38 -25.69
C GLU A 205 -13.06 -6.40 -24.84
N LYS A 206 -11.73 -6.30 -24.81
CA LYS A 206 -10.85 -7.10 -23.95
C LYS A 206 -11.03 -6.70 -22.48
N ALA A 207 -11.03 -5.39 -22.19
CA ALA A 207 -11.28 -4.88 -20.86
C ALA A 207 -12.68 -5.25 -20.34
N MET A 208 -13.72 -5.19 -21.16
CA MET A 208 -15.09 -5.57 -20.77
C MET A 208 -15.25 -7.06 -20.49
N ARG A 209 -14.45 -7.94 -21.12
CA ARG A 209 -14.40 -9.37 -20.79
C ARG A 209 -13.80 -9.60 -19.40
N GLU A 210 -12.62 -9.03 -19.14
CA GLU A 210 -11.94 -9.12 -17.83
C GLU A 210 -12.73 -8.43 -16.71
N LEU A 211 -13.46 -7.34 -17.03
CA LEU A 211 -14.31 -6.60 -16.08
C LEU A 211 -15.54 -7.40 -15.62
N ARG A 212 -16.19 -8.14 -16.53
CA ARG A 212 -17.29 -9.05 -16.16
C ARG A 212 -16.83 -10.13 -15.20
N PHE A 213 -15.65 -10.69 -15.45
CA PHE A 213 -15.02 -11.65 -14.55
C PHE A 213 -14.76 -11.02 -13.17
N PHE A 214 -14.07 -9.86 -13.13
CA PHE A 214 -13.77 -9.11 -11.91
C PHE A 214 -15.02 -8.89 -11.02
N HIS A 215 -16.13 -8.39 -11.58
CA HIS A 215 -17.34 -8.15 -10.80
C HIS A 215 -18.03 -9.42 -10.30
N SER A 216 -17.87 -10.57 -10.97
CA SER A 216 -18.32 -11.85 -10.42
C SER A 216 -17.53 -12.18 -9.16
N SER A 217 -16.19 -12.16 -9.24
CA SER A 217 -15.32 -12.44 -8.10
C SER A 217 -15.55 -11.51 -6.91
N MET A 218 -15.88 -10.24 -7.13
CA MET A 218 -16.20 -9.29 -6.05
C MET A 218 -17.56 -9.58 -5.40
N LYS A 219 -18.57 -10.03 -6.16
CA LYS A 219 -19.86 -10.49 -5.59
C LYS A 219 -19.70 -11.77 -4.78
N ASP A 220 -18.89 -12.71 -5.26
CA ASP A 220 -18.63 -13.98 -4.57
C ASP A 220 -17.77 -13.80 -3.31
N LEU A 221 -16.90 -12.78 -3.27
CA LEU A 221 -16.17 -12.38 -2.07
C LEU A 221 -17.10 -11.87 -0.96
N ILE A 222 -18.03 -10.97 -1.28
CA ILE A 222 -18.95 -10.40 -0.27
C ILE A 222 -19.83 -11.48 0.38
N ARG A 223 -20.15 -12.55 -0.36
CA ARG A 223 -20.89 -13.71 0.13
C ARG A 223 -20.09 -14.63 1.07
N ARG A 224 -18.81 -14.34 1.35
CA ARG A 224 -17.91 -15.18 2.16
C ARG A 224 -17.39 -14.42 3.40
N PRO A 225 -18.22 -14.22 4.44
CA PRO A 225 -17.83 -13.46 5.64
C PRO A 225 -16.61 -14.03 6.37
N VAL A 226 -16.42 -15.35 6.37
CA VAL A 226 -15.21 -15.99 6.95
C VAL A 226 -13.94 -15.57 6.20
N THR A 227 -13.99 -15.51 4.86
CA THR A 227 -12.86 -15.06 4.03
C THR A 227 -12.55 -13.58 4.26
N LEU A 228 -13.58 -12.73 4.38
CA LEU A 228 -13.44 -11.32 4.73
C LEU A 228 -12.84 -11.14 6.14
N GLY A 229 -13.30 -11.92 7.13
CA GLY A 229 -12.81 -11.88 8.51
C GLY A 229 -11.34 -12.27 8.62
N ILE A 230 -10.92 -13.38 8.01
CA ILE A 230 -9.51 -13.81 8.00
C ILE A 230 -8.62 -12.78 7.28
N ALA A 231 -9.06 -12.25 6.14
CA ALA A 231 -8.34 -11.20 5.42
C ALA A 231 -8.20 -9.91 6.25
N SER A 232 -9.26 -9.52 6.97
CA SER A 232 -9.28 -8.34 7.84
C SER A 232 -8.36 -8.52 9.06
N LEU A 233 -8.39 -9.68 9.71
CA LEU A 233 -7.51 -10.00 10.84
C LEU A 233 -6.04 -10.06 10.41
N SER A 234 -5.73 -10.67 9.26
CA SER A 234 -4.39 -10.67 8.68
C SER A 234 -3.93 -9.25 8.35
N THR A 235 -4.81 -8.40 7.82
CA THR A 235 -4.48 -7.01 7.50
C THR A 235 -4.35 -6.12 8.76
N LEU A 236 -5.10 -6.40 9.82
CA LEU A 236 -4.91 -5.78 11.14
C LEU A 236 -3.55 -6.15 11.72
N ALA A 237 -3.13 -7.42 11.64
CA ALA A 237 -1.81 -7.86 12.05
C ALA A 237 -0.68 -7.21 11.22
N GLN A 238 -0.86 -7.06 9.90
CA GLN A 238 0.05 -6.27 9.05
C GLN A 238 0.21 -4.84 9.57
N LEU A 239 -0.90 -4.17 9.89
CA LEU A 239 -0.89 -2.79 10.38
C LEU A 239 -0.27 -2.67 11.78
N ILE A 240 -0.51 -3.62 12.69
CA ILE A 240 0.13 -3.67 14.01
C ILE A 240 1.66 -3.81 13.88
N CYS A 241 2.14 -4.66 12.97
CA CYS A 241 3.57 -4.75 12.66
C CYS A 241 4.11 -3.41 12.14
N MET A 242 3.38 -2.75 11.24
CA MET A 242 3.78 -1.48 10.63
C MET A 242 3.79 -0.31 11.64
N ILE A 243 2.85 -0.27 12.59
CA ILE A 243 2.80 0.69 13.70
C ILE A 243 3.93 0.47 14.72
N SER A 244 4.34 -0.78 14.91
CA SER A 244 5.38 -1.13 15.88
C SER A 244 6.80 -0.78 15.42
N ILE A 245 7.03 -0.60 14.11
CA ILE A 245 8.36 -0.32 13.54
C ILE A 245 8.99 0.97 14.11
N PRO A 246 8.35 2.16 14.06
CA PRO A 246 8.94 3.39 14.61
C PRO A 246 9.24 3.32 16.12
N TYR A 247 8.43 2.58 16.88
CA TYR A 247 8.66 2.38 18.32
C TYR A 247 9.97 1.62 18.60
N PHE A 248 10.21 0.50 17.89
CA PHE A 248 11.45 -0.26 18.07
C PHE A 248 12.67 0.42 17.44
N VAL A 249 12.48 1.26 16.40
CA VAL A 249 13.54 2.16 15.92
C VAL A 249 13.94 3.16 17.02
N ALA A 250 12.98 3.83 17.67
CA ALA A 250 13.27 4.78 18.76
C ALA A 250 13.97 4.10 19.96
N LEU A 251 13.52 2.90 20.35
CA LEU A 251 14.19 2.10 21.39
C LEU A 251 15.59 1.63 20.98
N SER A 252 15.84 1.38 19.69
CA SER A 252 17.18 1.00 19.20
C SER A 252 18.21 2.07 19.50
N ILE A 253 17.87 3.34 19.24
CA ILE A 253 18.73 4.52 19.48
C ILE A 253 18.61 5.08 20.90
N GLY A 254 17.92 4.37 21.79
CA GLY A 254 17.87 4.67 23.23
C GLY A 254 16.90 5.77 23.65
N ILE A 255 16.00 6.25 22.78
CA ILE A 255 15.01 7.27 23.14
C ILE A 255 13.84 6.59 23.90
N PRO A 256 13.53 7.01 25.15
CA PRO A 256 12.37 6.50 25.87
C PRO A 256 11.08 7.07 25.27
N VAL A 257 10.31 6.23 24.60
CA VAL A 257 9.02 6.59 23.98
C VAL A 257 7.88 5.74 24.55
N ASN A 258 6.67 6.31 24.63
CA ASN A 258 5.49 5.57 25.02
C ASN A 258 4.84 4.90 23.79
N TYR A 259 4.57 3.59 23.85
CA TYR A 259 3.99 2.84 22.73
C TYR A 259 2.63 3.39 22.27
N LEU A 260 1.80 3.90 23.19
CA LEU A 260 0.50 4.48 22.86
C LEU A 260 0.64 5.84 22.16
N GLU A 261 1.66 6.64 22.51
CA GLU A 261 1.93 7.91 21.82
C GLU A 261 2.46 7.66 20.41
N ILE A 262 3.39 6.71 20.22
CA ILE A 262 3.85 6.32 18.89
C ILE A 262 2.70 5.74 18.05
N THR A 263 1.84 4.91 18.65
CA THR A 263 0.62 4.39 18.00
C THR A 263 -0.32 5.52 17.57
N ALA A 264 -0.56 6.49 18.45
CA ALA A 264 -1.42 7.65 18.18
C ALA A 264 -0.89 8.51 17.02
N VAL A 265 0.42 8.79 17.02
CA VAL A 265 1.09 9.53 15.92
C VAL A 265 1.05 8.74 14.61
N GLN A 266 1.41 7.45 14.63
CA GLN A 266 1.49 6.65 13.39
C GLN A 266 0.12 6.45 12.74
N LEU A 267 -0.95 6.27 13.55
CA LEU A 267 -2.31 6.21 13.03
C LEU A 267 -2.74 7.52 12.35
N ILE A 268 -2.33 8.67 12.87
CA ILE A 268 -2.57 9.97 12.22
C ILE A 268 -1.70 10.11 10.96
N LEU A 269 -0.43 9.70 10.98
CA LEU A 269 0.44 9.73 9.80
C LEU A 269 -0.13 8.86 8.66
N PHE A 270 -0.67 7.67 8.94
CA PHE A 270 -1.30 6.85 7.90
C PHE A 270 -2.54 7.50 7.26
N LEU A 271 -3.25 8.39 7.97
CA LEU A 271 -4.34 9.18 7.38
C LEU A 271 -3.81 10.31 6.49
N VAL A 272 -2.67 10.91 6.85
CA VAL A 272 -2.09 12.10 6.19
C VAL A 272 -1.19 11.74 5.00
N VAL A 273 -0.44 10.64 5.07
CA VAL A 273 0.56 10.23 4.07
C VAL A 273 -0.03 10.08 2.66
N SER A 274 -1.29 9.66 2.54
CA SER A 274 -2.00 9.53 1.26
C SER A 274 -2.20 10.86 0.51
N LEU A 275 -2.01 12.00 1.18
CA LEU A 275 -2.11 13.33 0.59
C LEU A 275 -0.82 13.80 -0.11
N ILE A 276 0.33 13.17 0.16
CA ILE A 276 1.65 13.72 -0.22
C ILE A 276 2.26 12.93 -1.39
N PRO A 277 2.67 13.57 -2.51
CA PRO A 277 3.13 12.87 -3.72
C PRO A 277 4.49 12.15 -3.64
N THR A 278 5.13 12.02 -2.48
CA THR A 278 6.53 11.55 -2.40
C THR A 278 6.69 10.07 -2.76
N PRO A 279 7.77 9.67 -3.46
CA PRO A 279 8.06 8.27 -3.74
C PRO A 279 8.14 7.44 -2.45
N GLY A 280 7.31 6.40 -2.33
CA GLY A 280 7.26 5.57 -1.13
C GLY A 280 6.89 6.30 0.17
N ALA A 281 6.25 7.48 0.09
CA ALA A 281 6.04 8.40 1.23
C ALA A 281 7.32 8.96 1.90
N SER A 282 8.49 8.79 1.27
CA SER A 282 9.79 9.17 1.82
C SER A 282 9.80 10.62 2.31
N GLY A 283 10.17 10.83 3.58
CA GLY A 283 10.18 12.14 4.24
C GLY A 283 8.89 12.52 4.99
N VAL A 284 7.89 11.63 5.03
CA VAL A 284 6.62 11.83 5.76
C VAL A 284 6.28 10.67 6.69
N SER A 285 6.62 9.44 6.28
CA SER A 285 6.29 8.16 6.94
C SER A 285 7.27 7.70 8.02
#